data_AF-A0A519LFM8-F1
#
_entry.id   AF-A0A519LFM8-F1
#
_cell.length_a   1.000
_cell.length_b   1.000
_cell.length_c   1.000
_cell.angle_alpha   90.00
_cell.angle_beta   90.00
_cell.angle_gamma   90.00
#
_symmetry.space_group_name_H-M   'P 1'
#
loop_
_entity.id
_entity.type
_entity.pdbx_description
1 polymer ?
#
loop_
_entity_poly.entity_id
_entity_poly.type
_entity_poly.pdbx_seq_one_letter_code
_entity_poly.pdbx_strand_id
1 'polypeptide(L)'
;MLPAALLLPVFLLSACGSSGDGTGTTAAEPGRWTTGDLHVHTVQSDDSRTTQTLDFVLGKAFGTYHLDWMSLSNHLRSSKYDHAANPLPAPKAFAYGMEAYEMPRVAALQ
;
A
#
# COMPACT_ATOMS: atom_id res chain seq x y z
N MET A 1 34.29 -0.78 -53.88
CA MET A 1 34.23 0.60 -53.31
C MET A 1 32.78 1.05 -53.47
N LEU A 2 31.92 1.33 -52.49
CA LEU A 2 31.85 1.29 -51.01
C LEU A 2 30.38 0.83 -50.71
N PRO A 3 30.00 0.39 -49.51
CA PRO A 3 29.33 1.40 -48.68
C PRO A 3 29.68 1.31 -47.19
N ALA A 4 29.66 2.49 -46.58
CA ALA A 4 29.75 2.71 -45.16
C ALA A 4 28.55 2.06 -44.45
N ALA A 5 28.83 1.13 -43.54
CA ALA A 5 27.85 0.65 -42.58
C ALA A 5 27.98 1.50 -41.30
N LEU A 6 26.91 2.23 -41.01
CA LEU A 6 26.69 3.01 -39.79
C LEU A 6 26.97 2.16 -38.54
N LEU A 7 27.96 2.57 -37.74
CA LEU A 7 28.11 2.14 -36.35
C LEU A 7 27.15 2.98 -35.47
N LEU A 8 26.00 2.42 -35.13
CA LEU A 8 25.15 2.94 -34.06
C LEU A 8 25.70 2.43 -32.71
N PRO A 9 26.05 3.31 -31.75
CA PRO A 9 26.35 2.86 -30.41
C PRO A 9 25.04 2.49 -29.71
N VAL A 10 24.76 1.20 -29.56
CA VAL A 10 23.72 0.71 -28.66
C VAL A 10 24.19 1.04 -27.24
N PHE A 11 23.59 2.07 -26.64
CA PHE A 11 23.74 2.34 -25.22
C PHE A 11 23.22 1.14 -24.43
N LEU A 12 24.15 0.34 -23.90
CA LEU A 12 23.87 -0.69 -22.91
C LEU A 12 23.41 0.01 -21.63
N LEU A 13 22.09 0.06 -21.41
CA LEU A 13 21.52 0.25 -20.09
C LEU A 13 21.95 -0.95 -19.23
N SER A 14 23.04 -0.78 -18.48
CA SER A 14 23.47 -1.74 -17.47
C SER A 14 22.44 -1.73 -16.34
N ALA A 15 21.50 -2.67 -16.39
CA ALA A 15 20.64 -2.97 -15.26
C ALA A 15 21.51 -3.63 -14.18
N CYS A 16 21.72 -2.93 -13.07
CA CYS A 16 22.37 -3.50 -11.89
C CYS A 16 21.46 -4.56 -11.27
N GLY A 17 21.63 -5.81 -11.71
CA GLY A 17 21.11 -7.00 -11.06
C GLY A 17 22.26 -7.98 -10.89
N SER A 18 23.09 -7.75 -9.87
CA SER A 18 24.20 -8.64 -9.52
C SER A 18 23.65 -10.05 -9.25
N SER A 19 23.91 -10.98 -10.16
CA SER A 19 23.79 -12.41 -9.89
C SER A 19 25.21 -12.94 -9.82
N GLY A 20 25.64 -13.27 -8.61
CA GLY A 20 26.94 -13.88 -8.37
C GLY A 20 27.00 -15.27 -9.01
N ASP A 21 28.16 -15.58 -9.58
CA ASP A 21 28.50 -16.92 -10.05
C ASP A 21 28.62 -17.87 -8.84
N GLY A 22 27.50 -18.44 -8.44
CA GLY A 22 27.43 -19.52 -7.47
C GLY A 22 26.56 -20.63 -8.04
N THR A 23 27.08 -21.86 -8.06
CA THR A 23 26.46 -23.10 -8.54
C THR A 23 25.23 -23.56 -7.75
N GLY A 24 24.40 -22.62 -7.27
CA GLY A 24 23.11 -22.86 -6.67
C GLY A 24 22.07 -22.02 -7.38
N THR A 25 21.48 -22.55 -8.44
CA THR A 25 20.20 -22.05 -8.95
C THR A 25 19.15 -22.35 -7.88
N THR A 26 19.01 -21.47 -6.89
CA THR A 26 17.80 -21.47 -6.06
C THR A 26 16.65 -21.24 -7.02
N ALA A 27 15.82 -22.26 -7.23
CA ALA A 27 14.58 -22.10 -7.97
C ALA A 27 13.83 -20.91 -7.37
N ALA A 28 13.29 -20.03 -8.21
CA ALA A 28 12.45 -18.95 -7.73
C ALA A 28 11.33 -19.56 -6.87
N GLU A 29 11.10 -19.01 -5.68
CA GLU A 29 10.02 -19.47 -4.81
C GLU A 29 8.70 -19.43 -5.60
N PRO A 30 7.91 -20.53 -5.59
CA PRO A 30 6.65 -20.53 -6.30
C PRO A 30 5.72 -19.46 -5.71
N GLY A 31 5.19 -18.60 -6.59
CA GLY A 31 4.19 -17.61 -6.20
C GLY A 31 2.91 -18.28 -5.68
N ARG A 32 2.15 -17.57 -4.85
CA ARG A 32 0.81 -17.98 -4.40
C ARG A 32 -0.22 -16.92 -4.77
N TRP A 33 -1.44 -17.35 -5.03
CA TRP A 33 -2.58 -16.44 -5.11
C TRP A 33 -2.87 -15.87 -3.72
N THR A 34 -3.18 -14.57 -3.66
CA THR A 34 -3.62 -13.88 -2.45
C THR A 34 -4.87 -13.09 -2.75
N THR A 35 -5.75 -12.98 -1.76
CA THR A 35 -6.95 -12.14 -1.77
C THR A 35 -6.65 -10.82 -1.06
N GLY A 36 -7.16 -9.72 -1.61
CA GLY A 36 -7.03 -8.44 -0.93
C GLY A 36 -7.84 -7.33 -1.56
N ASP A 37 -7.90 -6.21 -0.85
CA ASP A 37 -8.60 -5.00 -1.27
C ASP A 37 -7.60 -3.84 -1.38
N LEU A 38 -7.50 -3.25 -2.57
CA LEU A 38 -6.54 -2.20 -2.88
C LEU A 38 -7.02 -0.81 -2.46
N HIS A 39 -8.33 -0.63 -2.22
CA HIS A 39 -8.89 0.72 -2.09
C HIS A 39 -10.01 0.78 -1.05
N VAL A 40 -9.62 0.85 0.23
CA VAL A 40 -10.56 0.96 1.36
C VAL A 40 -10.45 2.32 2.01
N HIS A 41 -11.60 2.96 2.26
CA HIS A 41 -11.70 4.20 3.02
C HIS A 41 -12.25 3.95 4.43
N THR A 42 -11.69 4.66 5.40
CA THR A 42 -12.23 4.80 6.76
C THR A 42 -12.85 6.18 6.93
N VAL A 43 -13.43 6.46 8.10
CA VAL A 43 -13.93 7.77 8.51
C VAL A 43 -12.86 8.89 8.41
N GLN A 44 -11.56 8.55 8.44
CA GLN A 44 -10.47 9.51 8.22
C GLN A 44 -10.50 10.15 6.82
N SER A 45 -11.13 9.51 5.83
CA SER A 45 -11.28 10.04 4.47
C SER A 45 -12.17 11.31 4.36
N ASP A 46 -12.98 11.60 5.40
CA ASP A 46 -13.92 12.74 5.47
C ASP A 46 -15.01 12.77 4.38
N ASP A 47 -15.23 11.67 3.67
CA ASP A 47 -16.36 11.44 2.75
C ASP A 47 -16.96 10.03 2.84
N SER A 48 -16.37 9.17 3.67
CA SER A 48 -16.99 7.91 4.06
C SER A 48 -18.02 8.15 5.16
N ARG A 49 -18.89 7.16 5.39
CA ARG A 49 -19.85 7.23 6.50
C ARG A 49 -19.10 7.15 7.83
N THR A 50 -19.61 7.81 8.86
CA THR A 50 -19.07 7.71 10.24
C THR A 50 -19.14 6.29 10.80
N THR A 51 -19.92 5.40 10.18
CA THR A 51 -19.93 3.96 10.51
C THR A 51 -18.72 3.20 9.98
N GLN A 52 -17.95 3.76 9.05
CA GLN A 52 -16.75 3.14 8.48
C GLN A 52 -15.52 3.42 9.37
N THR A 53 -15.59 3.01 10.64
CA THR A 53 -14.43 3.10 11.54
C THR A 53 -13.31 2.18 11.07
N LEU A 54 -12.09 2.43 11.54
CA LEU A 54 -10.94 1.58 11.22
C LEU A 54 -11.20 0.11 11.64
N ASP A 55 -11.69 -0.09 12.85
CA ASP A 55 -12.01 -1.43 13.37
C ASP A 55 -13.11 -2.13 12.57
N PHE A 56 -14.11 -1.39 12.10
CA PHE A 56 -15.16 -1.95 11.26
C PHE A 56 -14.57 -2.50 9.95
N VAL A 57 -13.75 -1.71 9.24
CA VAL A 57 -13.20 -2.16 7.95
C VAL A 57 -12.17 -3.28 8.12
N LEU A 58 -11.37 -3.26 9.18
CA LEU A 58 -10.44 -4.34 9.52
C LEU A 58 -11.19 -5.63 9.85
N GLY A 59 -12.25 -5.53 10.66
CA GLY A 59 -13.11 -6.67 11.00
C GLY A 59 -13.82 -7.27 9.78
N LYS A 60 -14.21 -6.43 8.81
CA LYS A 60 -14.74 -6.90 7.52
C LYS A 60 -13.66 -7.61 6.70
N ALA A 61 -12.51 -6.99 6.49
CA ALA A 61 -11.44 -7.54 5.67
C ALA A 61 -10.97 -8.91 6.19
N PHE A 62 -10.56 -8.98 7.45
CA PHE A 62 -9.91 -10.18 7.99
C PHE A 62 -10.87 -11.16 8.66
N GLY A 63 -11.91 -10.65 9.34
CA GLY A 63 -12.86 -11.50 10.07
C GLY A 63 -14.02 -12.03 9.24
N THR A 64 -14.51 -11.24 8.26
CA THR A 64 -15.69 -11.62 7.45
C THR A 64 -15.31 -12.14 6.07
N TYR A 65 -14.41 -11.43 5.38
CA TYR A 65 -14.04 -11.75 4.00
C TYR A 65 -12.77 -12.59 3.88
N HIS A 66 -12.05 -12.79 4.99
CA HIS A 66 -10.82 -13.59 5.04
C HIS A 66 -9.78 -13.16 4.00
N LEU A 67 -9.64 -11.84 3.77
CA LEU A 67 -8.63 -11.28 2.89
C LEU A 67 -7.23 -11.51 3.47
N ASP A 68 -6.24 -11.78 2.62
CA ASP A 68 -4.84 -11.89 3.03
C ASP A 68 -4.23 -10.52 3.35
N TRP A 69 -4.71 -9.47 2.68
CA TRP A 69 -4.24 -8.10 2.87
C TRP A 69 -5.31 -7.06 2.54
N MET A 70 -5.13 -5.84 3.01
CA MET A 70 -5.91 -4.68 2.60
C MET A 70 -5.04 -3.42 2.59
N SER A 71 -5.37 -2.45 1.74
CA SER A 71 -4.77 -1.12 1.74
C SER A 71 -5.79 -0.07 2.18
N LEU A 72 -5.41 0.74 3.16
CA LEU A 72 -6.15 1.94 3.55
C LEU A 72 -5.75 3.09 2.62
N SER A 73 -6.70 3.54 1.81
CA SER A 73 -6.49 4.50 0.71
C SER A 73 -7.34 5.75 0.92
N ASN A 74 -7.33 6.26 2.16
CA ASN A 74 -8.04 7.48 2.55
C ASN A 74 -7.66 8.68 1.68
N HIS A 75 -8.60 9.60 1.46
CA HIS A 75 -8.28 10.86 0.81
C HIS A 75 -7.34 11.72 1.67
N LEU A 76 -6.46 12.49 1.02
CA LEU A 76 -5.52 13.40 1.69
C LEU A 76 -6.17 14.66 2.29
N ARG A 77 -7.51 14.68 2.44
CA ARG A 77 -8.23 15.81 3.03
C ARG A 77 -7.97 15.89 4.55
N SER A 78 -8.31 17.02 5.15
CA SER A 78 -8.31 17.11 6.61
C SER A 78 -9.55 16.40 7.15
N SER A 79 -9.38 15.45 8.05
CA SER A 79 -10.48 14.73 8.68
C SER A 79 -11.07 15.52 9.84
N LYS A 80 -12.39 15.45 9.98
CA LYS A 80 -13.12 15.97 11.14
C LYS A 80 -13.25 14.95 12.28
N TYR A 81 -12.75 13.73 12.09
CA TYR A 81 -12.98 12.61 13.01
C TYR A 81 -11.70 11.85 13.34
N ASP A 82 -11.66 11.15 14.47
CA ASP A 82 -10.65 10.12 14.74
C ASP A 82 -11.03 8.77 14.08
N HIS A 83 -10.22 7.72 14.30
CA HIS A 83 -10.46 6.37 13.74
C HIS A 83 -11.75 5.68 14.25
N ALA A 84 -12.31 6.16 15.36
CA ALA A 84 -13.52 5.66 16.01
C ALA A 84 -14.75 6.53 15.71
N ALA A 85 -14.62 7.49 14.79
CA ALA A 85 -15.64 8.45 14.39
C ALA A 85 -16.03 9.48 15.46
N ASN A 86 -15.18 9.71 16.47
CA ASN A 86 -15.38 10.82 17.39
C ASN A 86 -14.99 12.14 16.70
N PRO A 87 -15.77 13.22 16.87
CA PRO A 87 -15.43 14.52 16.29
C PRO A 87 -14.16 15.10 16.92
N LEU A 88 -13.33 15.71 16.09
CA LEU A 88 -12.14 16.44 16.52
C LEU A 88 -12.47 17.90 16.83
N PRO A 89 -11.74 18.56 17.74
CA PRO A 89 -11.93 19.98 18.03
C PRO A 89 -11.62 20.88 16.83
N ALA A 90 -10.76 20.42 15.91
CA ALA A 90 -10.50 21.06 14.62
C ALA A 90 -10.12 19.98 13.59
N PRO A 91 -10.40 20.20 12.29
CA PRO A 91 -9.96 19.28 11.25
C PRO A 91 -8.45 19.06 11.28
N LYS A 92 -8.02 17.79 11.13
CA LYS A 92 -6.61 17.40 11.15
C LYS A 92 -6.21 16.89 9.77
N ALA A 93 -5.10 17.41 9.21
CA ALA A 93 -4.59 16.94 7.93
C ALA A 93 -4.31 15.43 7.97
N PHE A 94 -4.65 14.72 6.89
CA PHE A 94 -4.63 13.25 6.85
C PHE A 94 -3.32 12.64 7.37
N ALA A 95 -2.16 13.17 6.99
CA ALA A 95 -0.86 12.63 7.44
C ALA A 95 -0.76 12.53 8.98
N TYR A 96 -1.17 13.59 9.69
CA TYR A 96 -1.16 13.61 11.16
C TYR A 96 -2.32 12.80 11.76
N GLY A 97 -3.44 12.67 11.04
CA GLY A 97 -4.56 11.82 11.45
C GLY A 97 -4.20 10.33 11.37
N MET A 98 -3.57 9.91 10.28
CA MET A 98 -3.03 8.57 10.08
C MET A 98 -1.98 8.24 11.15
N GLU A 99 -1.01 9.13 11.37
CA GLU A 99 0.03 8.97 12.40
C GLU A 99 -0.57 8.83 13.81
N ALA A 100 -1.55 9.67 14.16
CA ALA A 100 -2.11 9.69 15.52
C ALA A 100 -3.14 8.58 15.79
N TYR A 101 -3.87 8.13 14.76
CA TYR A 101 -5.07 7.30 14.96
C TYR A 101 -5.02 5.96 14.23
N GLU A 102 -4.57 5.91 12.97
CA GLU A 102 -4.64 4.68 12.17
C GLU A 102 -3.40 3.80 12.35
N MET A 103 -2.20 4.38 12.25
CA MET A 103 -0.94 3.63 12.38
C MET A 103 -0.79 2.93 13.74
N PRO A 104 -1.03 3.57 14.90
CA PRO A 104 -0.90 2.90 16.19
C PRO A 104 -1.92 1.78 16.37
N ARG A 105 -3.14 1.96 15.82
CA ARG A 105 -4.19 0.96 15.90
C ARG A 105 -3.86 -0.27 15.05
N VAL A 106 -3.34 -0.08 13.84
CA VAL A 106 -2.87 -1.19 12.98
C VAL A 106 -1.67 -1.89 13.61
N ALA A 107 -0.70 -1.14 14.14
CA ALA A 107 0.49 -1.71 14.78
C ALA A 107 0.13 -2.58 16.01
N ALA A 108 -0.91 -2.23 16.76
CA ALA A 108 -1.37 -3.02 17.90
C ALA A 108 -2.03 -4.36 17.54
N LEU A 109 -2.27 -4.63 16.24
CA LEU A 109 -2.85 -5.87 15.74
C LEU A 109 -1.81 -6.84 15.14
N GLN A 110 -0.54 -6.42 15.06
CA GLN A 110 0.60 -7.20 14.55
C GLN A 110 1.46 -7.69 15.72
#